data_AF-A0A9C8AK62-F1
#
_entry.id   AF-A0A9C8AK62-F1
#
_cell.length_a   1.000
_cell.length_b   1.000
_cell.length_c   1.000
_cell.angle_alpha   90.00
_cell.angle_beta   90.00
_cell.angle_gamma   90.00
#
_symmetry.space_group_name_H-M   'P 1'
#
loop_
_entity.id
_entity.type
_entity.pdbx_description
1 polymer ?
#
loop_
_entity_poly.entity_id
_entity_poly.type
_entity_poly.pdbx_seq_one_letter_code
_entity_poly.pdbx_strand_id
1 'polypeptide(L)'
;MVRGSYPVKVTDELLQDVTRKIVEKFAPEKVILFGSYAWGKPGQDSDVDLLVIIETNERPMKLAAAITRHCRPRFLPLDVVVKTPAEINQRLKAGDSFIQKIIKEGRTLYER
;
A
#
# COMPACT_ATOMS: atom_id res chain seq x y z
N MET A 1 -14.25 10.01 -27.00
CA MET A 1 -13.65 8.80 -26.40
C MET A 1 -14.24 8.65 -25.01
N VAL A 2 -15.26 7.81 -24.87
CA VAL A 2 -16.05 7.67 -23.64
C VAL A 2 -15.20 6.98 -22.58
N ARG A 3 -14.79 7.73 -21.53
CA ARG A 3 -14.32 7.13 -20.28
C ARG A 3 -15.57 6.55 -19.62
N GLY A 4 -15.80 5.25 -19.82
CA GLY A 4 -16.85 4.52 -19.11
C GLY A 4 -16.50 4.48 -17.62
N SER A 5 -16.90 5.50 -16.87
CA SER A 5 -16.80 5.54 -15.41
C SER A 5 -17.86 4.62 -14.82
N TYR A 6 -17.51 3.35 -14.67
CA TYR A 6 -18.07 2.58 -13.56
C TYR A 6 -17.13 2.82 -12.38
N PRO A 7 -17.54 3.56 -11.34
CA PRO A 7 -16.72 3.68 -10.15
C PRO A 7 -16.63 2.28 -9.52
N VAL A 8 -15.49 1.61 -9.70
CA VAL A 8 -15.24 0.35 -9.00
C VAL A 8 -15.01 0.74 -7.56
N LYS A 9 -16.04 0.52 -6.73
CA LYS A 9 -15.93 0.69 -5.29
C LYS A 9 -14.79 -0.19 -4.79
N VAL A 10 -13.82 0.40 -4.09
CA VAL A 10 -12.81 -0.37 -3.40
C VAL A 10 -13.51 -1.12 -2.26
N THR A 11 -13.48 -2.45 -2.33
CA THR A 11 -14.06 -3.33 -1.32
C THR A 11 -12.97 -4.05 -0.55
N ASP A 12 -13.33 -4.62 0.59
CA ASP A 12 -12.39 -5.43 1.39
C ASP A 12 -11.91 -6.66 0.62
N GLU A 13 -12.76 -7.27 -0.23
CA GLU A 13 -12.36 -8.39 -1.09
C GLU A 13 -11.29 -7.97 -2.12
N LEU A 14 -11.43 -6.76 -2.68
CA LEU A 14 -10.43 -6.22 -3.61
C LEU A 14 -9.11 -5.96 -2.91
N LEU A 15 -9.14 -5.37 -1.71
CA LEU A 15 -7.95 -5.14 -0.91
C LEU A 15 -7.27 -6.46 -0.55
N GLN A 16 -8.03 -7.47 -0.14
CA GLN A 16 -7.51 -8.81 0.16
C GLN A 16 -6.88 -9.47 -1.07
N ASP A 17 -7.47 -9.34 -2.27
CA ASP A 17 -6.87 -9.88 -3.50
C ASP A 17 -5.54 -9.21 -3.83
N VAL A 18 -5.46 -7.88 -3.72
CA VAL A 18 -4.21 -7.13 -3.91
C VAL A 18 -3.17 -7.54 -2.87
N THR A 19 -3.55 -7.58 -1.58
CA THR A 19 -2.65 -7.99 -0.49
C THR A 19 -2.15 -9.41 -0.69
N ARG A 20 -3.02 -10.36 -1.05
CA ARG A 20 -2.62 -11.75 -1.35
C ARG A 20 -1.57 -11.81 -2.46
N LYS A 21 -1.78 -11.10 -3.58
CA LYS A 21 -0.80 -11.05 -4.68
C LYS A 21 0.54 -10.46 -4.24
N ILE A 22 0.54 -9.45 -3.37
CA ILE A 22 1.76 -8.88 -2.80
C ILE A 22 2.46 -9.93 -1.92
N VAL A 23 1.71 -10.60 -1.04
CA VAL A 23 2.25 -11.61 -0.13
C VAL A 23 2.88 -12.77 -0.88
N GLU A 24 2.18 -13.34 -1.85
CA GLU A 24 2.65 -14.50 -2.63
C GLU A 24 3.90 -14.20 -3.46
N LYS A 25 4.02 -12.99 -4.03
CA LYS A 25 5.12 -12.66 -4.95
C LYS A 25 6.32 -12.02 -4.28
N PHE A 26 6.12 -11.31 -3.18
CA PHE A 26 7.15 -10.47 -2.59
C PHE A 26 7.47 -10.83 -1.13
N ALA A 27 6.64 -11.65 -0.47
CA ALA A 27 6.85 -12.07 0.92
C ALA A 27 7.19 -10.89 1.88
N PRO A 28 6.36 -9.84 1.93
CA PRO A 28 6.59 -8.72 2.83
C PRO A 28 6.44 -9.15 4.29
N GLU A 29 6.96 -8.34 5.20
CA GLU A 29 6.69 -8.48 6.63
C GLU A 29 5.34 -7.88 7.00
N LYS A 30 4.98 -6.72 6.43
CA LYS A 30 3.70 -6.07 6.67
C LYS A 30 3.16 -5.38 5.43
N VAL A 31 1.83 -5.31 5.32
CA VAL A 31 1.11 -4.49 4.35
C VAL A 31 0.09 -3.66 5.12
N ILE A 32 0.22 -2.33 5.06
CA ILE A 32 -0.62 -1.39 5.79
C ILE A 32 -1.31 -0.47 4.78
N LEU A 33 -2.63 -0.45 4.82
CA LEU A 33 -3.45 0.53 4.12
C LEU A 33 -3.38 1.86 4.88
N PHE A 34 -3.08 2.93 4.17
CA PHE A 34 -3.08 4.27 4.74
C PHE A 34 -3.86 5.26 3.86
N GLY A 35 -3.82 6.54 4.23
CA GLY A 35 -4.42 7.60 3.43
C GLY A 35 -5.93 7.63 3.52
N SER A 36 -6.58 7.99 2.41
CA SER A 36 -8.02 8.28 2.40
C SER A 36 -8.88 7.08 2.81
N TYR A 37 -8.47 5.87 2.45
CA TYR A 37 -9.17 4.63 2.79
C TYR A 37 -8.90 4.13 4.22
N ALA A 38 -7.91 4.67 4.93
CA ALA A 38 -7.63 4.30 6.32
C ALA A 38 -8.29 5.25 7.33
N TRP A 39 -8.17 6.55 7.13
CA TRP A 39 -8.65 7.57 8.09
C TRP A 39 -9.37 8.75 7.44
N GLY A 40 -9.60 8.71 6.13
CA GLY A 40 -10.27 9.77 5.38
C GLY A 40 -11.71 9.43 4.98
N LYS A 41 -12.23 10.19 4.02
CA LYS A 41 -13.49 9.91 3.33
C LYS A 41 -13.15 9.69 1.85
N PRO A 42 -12.88 8.44 1.42
CA PRO A 42 -12.45 8.18 0.05
C PRO A 42 -13.57 8.52 -0.93
N GLY A 43 -13.20 9.22 -2.00
CA GLY A 43 -14.06 9.50 -3.16
C GLY A 43 -13.93 8.42 -4.22
N GLN A 44 -14.71 8.56 -5.30
CA GLN A 44 -14.71 7.58 -6.41
C GLN A 44 -13.38 7.52 -7.18
N ASP A 45 -12.59 8.59 -7.13
CA ASP A 45 -11.28 8.70 -7.78
C ASP A 45 -10.11 8.60 -6.78
N SER A 46 -10.37 8.23 -5.53
CA SER A 46 -9.31 8.14 -4.52
C SER A 46 -8.39 6.94 -4.77
N ASP A 47 -7.08 7.20 -4.71
CA ASP A 47 -6.05 6.17 -4.73
C ASP A 47 -6.10 5.29 -3.47
N VAL A 48 -5.80 4.01 -3.65
CA VAL A 48 -5.48 3.09 -2.56
C VAL A 48 -4.00 3.26 -2.24
N ASP A 49 -3.69 3.72 -1.03
CA ASP A 49 -2.31 3.93 -0.59
C ASP A 49 -1.85 2.77 0.29
N LEU A 50 -0.80 2.05 -0.12
CA LEU A 50 -0.25 0.92 0.64
C LEU A 50 1.20 1.18 1.06
N LEU A 51 1.48 0.97 2.35
CA LEU A 51 2.84 0.84 2.86
C LEU A 51 3.17 -0.66 2.93
N VAL A 52 4.17 -1.08 2.17
CA VAL A 52 4.69 -2.45 2.18
C VAL A 52 6.05 -2.45 2.87
N ILE A 53 6.13 -3.15 4.00
CA ILE A 53 7.37 -3.33 4.75
C ILE A 53 7.98 -4.66 4.32
N ILE A 54 9.20 -4.64 3.79
CA ILE A 54 9.88 -5.81 3.25
C ILE A 54 11.38 -5.73 3.52
N GLU A 55 11.97 -6.80 4.04
CA GLU A 55 13.42 -6.91 4.17
C GLU A 55 14.05 -7.21 2.80
N THR A 56 14.94 -6.34 2.34
CA THR A 56 15.48 -6.42 0.96
C THR A 56 16.72 -5.57 0.77
N ASN A 57 17.60 -6.03 -0.12
CA ASN A 57 18.74 -5.26 -0.64
C ASN A 57 18.41 -4.50 -1.93
N GLU A 58 17.20 -4.65 -2.48
CA GLU A 58 16.77 -3.92 -3.67
C GLU A 58 16.38 -2.49 -3.36
N ARG A 59 16.42 -1.61 -4.37
CA ARG A 59 15.96 -0.23 -4.22
C ARG A 59 14.44 -0.21 -4.00
N PRO A 60 13.92 0.44 -2.94
CA PRO A 60 12.49 0.46 -2.65
C PRO A 60 11.61 0.95 -3.81
N MET A 61 12.06 1.93 -4.59
CA MET A 61 11.34 2.42 -5.77
C MET A 61 11.17 1.34 -6.85
N LYS A 62 12.17 0.46 -7.04
CA LYS A 62 12.12 -0.63 -8.02
C LYS A 62 11.10 -1.68 -7.58
N LEU A 63 11.07 -1.99 -6.28
CA LEU A 63 10.07 -2.91 -5.71
C LEU A 63 8.66 -2.32 -5.76
N ALA A 64 8.48 -1.04 -5.45
CA ALA A 64 7.20 -0.36 -5.60
C ALA A 64 6.68 -0.47 -7.03
N ALA A 65 7.53 -0.16 -8.03
CA ALA A 65 7.17 -0.32 -9.44
C ALA A 65 6.84 -1.77 -9.81
N ALA A 66 7.57 -2.75 -9.27
CA ALA A 66 7.31 -4.16 -9.49
C ALA A 66 5.98 -4.61 -8.88
N ILE A 67 5.67 -4.19 -7.65
CA ILE A 67 4.40 -4.46 -6.97
C ILE A 67 3.24 -3.86 -7.77
N THR A 68 3.33 -2.58 -8.13
CA THR A 68 2.31 -1.90 -8.94
C THR A 68 2.12 -2.59 -10.29
N ARG A 69 3.19 -3.04 -10.95
CA ARG A 69 3.09 -3.76 -12.23
C ARG A 69 2.41 -5.12 -12.10
N HIS A 70 2.65 -5.84 -11.00
CA HIS A 70 2.31 -7.26 -10.89
C HIS A 70 1.07 -7.56 -10.04
N CYS A 71 0.65 -6.61 -9.20
CA CYS A 71 -0.42 -6.80 -8.22
C CYS A 71 -1.59 -5.82 -8.42
N ARG A 72 -1.40 -4.71 -9.14
CA ARG A 72 -2.45 -3.69 -9.34
C ARG A 72 -3.49 -4.13 -10.39
N PRO A 73 -4.78 -4.20 -10.05
CA PRO A 73 -5.86 -4.28 -11.03
C PRO A 73 -5.85 -3.05 -11.95
N ARG A 74 -6.07 -3.22 -13.26
CA ARG A 74 -5.94 -2.12 -14.24
C ARG A 74 -6.85 -0.92 -13.97
N PHE A 75 -7.99 -1.16 -13.33
CA PHE A 75 -8.99 -0.14 -12.98
C PHE A 75 -8.77 0.50 -11.60
N LEU A 76 -7.84 -0.01 -10.79
CA LEU A 76 -7.61 0.44 -9.42
C LEU A 76 -6.46 1.46 -9.40
N PRO A 77 -6.72 2.72 -9.01
CA PRO A 77 -5.66 3.66 -8.68
C PRO A 77 -4.98 3.19 -7.38
N LEU A 78 -3.67 2.92 -7.43
CA LEU A 78 -2.89 2.31 -6.35
C LEU A 78 -1.53 3.00 -6.27
N ASP A 79 -1.23 3.59 -5.11
CA ASP A 79 0.09 4.08 -4.75
C ASP A 79 0.73 3.14 -3.73
N VAL A 80 2.01 2.82 -3.94
CA VAL A 80 2.73 1.84 -3.13
C VAL A 80 4.04 2.45 -2.65
N VAL A 81 4.12 2.62 -1.33
CA VAL A 81 5.34 2.99 -0.64
C VAL A 81 5.99 1.72 -0.11
N VAL A 82 7.24 1.49 -0.48
CA VAL A 82 8.03 0.36 0.03
C VAL A 82 9.07 0.87 1.01
N LYS A 83 9.23 0.18 2.14
CA LYS A 83 10.26 0.46 3.14
C LYS A 83 10.82 -0.81 3.74
N THR A 84 12.10 -0.79 4.12
CA THR A 84 12.66 -1.86 4.95
C THR A 84 12.28 -1.65 6.42
N PRO A 85 12.29 -2.72 7.24
CA PRO A 85 12.11 -2.59 8.69
C PRO A 85 13.11 -1.62 9.32
N ALA A 86 14.36 -1.63 8.84
CA ALA A 86 15.41 -0.72 9.28
C ALA A 86 15.08 0.75 8.96
N GLU A 87 14.60 1.04 7.75
CA GLU A 87 14.18 2.40 7.37
C GLU A 87 12.99 2.88 8.20
N ILE A 88 12.00 2.02 8.47
CA ILE A 88 10.86 2.35 9.34
C ILE A 88 11.35 2.71 10.73
N ASN A 89 12.19 1.88 11.33
CA ASN A 89 12.76 2.14 12.65
C ASN A 89 13.56 3.44 12.70
N GLN A 90 14.36 3.72 11.67
CA GLN A 90 15.12 4.96 11.56
C GLN A 90 14.19 6.18 11.48
N ARG A 91 13.13 6.13 10.66
CA ARG A 91 12.16 7.22 10.50
C ARG A 91 11.35 7.46 11.76
N LEU A 92 10.92 6.41 12.45
CA LEU A 92 10.24 6.52 13.73
C LEU A 92 11.12 7.21 14.78
N LYS A 93 12.40 6.83 14.87
CA LYS A 93 13.38 7.48 15.76
C LYS A 93 13.63 8.94 15.40
N ALA A 94 13.59 9.26 14.10
CA ALA A 94 13.74 10.63 13.60
C ALA A 94 12.48 11.50 13.78
N GLY A 95 11.38 10.95 14.31
CA GLY A 95 10.14 11.71 14.50
C GLY A 95 9.36 11.94 13.21
N ASP A 96 9.50 11.07 12.20
CA ASP A 96 8.76 11.17 10.94
C ASP A 96 7.25 11.01 11.21
N SER A 97 6.54 12.14 11.21
CA SER A 97 5.11 12.20 11.53
C SER A 97 4.25 11.44 10.54
N PHE A 98 4.69 11.30 9.29
CA PHE A 98 3.97 10.55 8.27
C PHE A 98 4.04 9.05 8.56
N ILE A 99 5.24 8.50 8.80
CA ILE A 99 5.39 7.10 9.18
C ILE A 99 4.70 6.82 10.52
N GLN A 100 4.85 7.69 11.52
CA GLN A 100 4.18 7.53 12.81
C GLN A 100 2.65 7.45 12.65
N LYS A 101 2.08 8.31 11.79
CA LYS A 101 0.65 8.29 11.51
C LYS A 101 0.23 6.98 10.83
N ILE A 102 0.97 6.53 9.81
CA ILE A 102 0.66 5.25 9.13
C ILE A 102 0.68 4.08 10.11
N ILE A 103 1.70 4.00 10.97
CA ILE A 103 1.81 2.91 11.94
C ILE A 103 0.70 2.96 13.00
N LYS A 104 0.27 4.17 13.41
CA LYS A 104 -0.73 4.34 14.47
C LYS A 104 -2.18 4.21 13.98
N GLU A 105 -2.48 4.78 12.81
CA GLU A 105 -3.85 4.93 12.30
C GLU A 105 -4.11 4.10 11.05
N GLY A 106 -3.08 3.53 10.42
CA GLY A 106 -3.22 2.70 9.24
C GLY A 106 -3.91 1.37 9.55
N ARG A 107 -4.61 0.82 8.56
CA ARG A 107 -5.24 -0.50 8.68
C ARG A 107 -4.25 -1.56 8.21
N THR A 108 -3.75 -2.38 9.12
CA THR A 108 -2.94 -3.55 8.76
C THR A 108 -3.77 -4.55 7.96
N LEU A 109 -3.38 -4.79 6.72
CA LEU A 109 -4.00 -5.78 5.83
C LEU A 109 -3.29 -7.14 5.94
N TYR A 110 -2.00 -7.14 6.29
CA TYR A 110 -1.19 -8.32 6.51
C TYR A 110 -0.01 -8.02 7.45
N GLU A 111 0.34 -9.00 8.27
CA GLU A 111 1.52 -9.01 9.13
C GLU A 111 1.98 -10.46 9.31
N ARG A 112 3.30 -10.69 9.22
CA ARG A 112 3.93 -12.01 9.37
C ARG A 112 4.23 -12.35 10.82
#